data_AF-A0A851TAR6-F1
#
_entry.id   AF-A0A851TAR6-F1
#
_cell.length_a   1.000
_cell.length_b   1.000
_cell.length_c   1.000
_cell.angle_alpha   90.00
_cell.angle_beta   90.00
_cell.angle_gamma   90.00
#
_symmetry.space_group_name_H-M   'P 1'
#
loop_
_entity.id
_entity.type
_entity.pdbx_description
1 polymer ?
#
loop_
_entity_poly.entity_id
_entity_poly.type
_entity_poly.pdbx_seq_one_letter_code
_entity_poly.pdbx_strand_id
1 'polypeptide(L)'
;DRMIRENGHIFTDAQCKVCSALLISESQRLAHYQSKKHANKVRRYLSIHGEEELAHGKKMKLDAKQQESSNGDDRNKCCPICNMTFSSPAVATSHYLGKTHAKNVKQQSPKVEEVVSSQKHPATLPASTVSSNQENKDITDPDKFCSLCHATFNNPLMAKQHYVGKKHRKQETKHKLMAHYGRSPDASASSFM
;
A
#
# COMPACT_ATOMS: atom_id res chain seq x y z
N ASP A 1 -17.30 -4.71 21.07
CA ASP A 1 -16.79 -3.48 20.43
C ASP A 1 -17.95 -2.68 19.81
N ARG A 2 -18.17 -1.42 20.21
CA ARG A 2 -19.33 -0.61 19.77
C ARG A 2 -19.30 -0.35 18.25
N MET A 3 -18.11 -0.16 17.69
CA MET A 3 -17.90 0.17 16.28
C MET A 3 -18.30 -0.97 15.33
N ILE A 4 -18.00 -2.22 15.70
CA ILE A 4 -18.41 -3.43 14.94
C ILE A 4 -19.93 -3.60 14.99
N ARG A 5 -20.55 -3.36 16.16
CA ARG A 5 -22.00 -3.50 16.33
C ARG A 5 -22.81 -2.49 15.50
N GLU A 6 -22.36 -1.24 15.47
CA GLU A 6 -23.04 -0.16 14.74
C GLU A 6 -22.77 -0.23 13.22
N ASN A 7 -21.66 -0.84 12.79
CA ASN A 7 -21.22 -0.83 11.39
C ASN A 7 -20.88 -2.24 10.86
N GLY A 8 -21.65 -3.25 11.24
CA GLY A 8 -21.38 -4.67 10.93
C GLY A 8 -21.23 -5.00 9.45
N HIS A 9 -21.76 -4.16 8.56
CA HIS A 9 -21.63 -4.31 7.12
C HIS A 9 -20.24 -3.91 6.57
N ILE A 10 -19.44 -3.14 7.32
CA ILE A 10 -18.07 -2.70 6.94
C ILE A 10 -16.97 -3.11 7.93
N PHE A 11 -17.31 -3.38 9.19
CA PHE A 11 -16.39 -3.86 10.21
C PHE A 11 -16.91 -5.16 10.82
N THR A 12 -16.08 -6.19 10.85
CA THR A 12 -16.39 -7.49 11.47
C THR A 12 -15.26 -7.93 12.39
N ASP A 13 -15.50 -8.99 13.16
CA ASP A 13 -14.49 -9.60 14.02
C ASP A 13 -13.28 -10.18 13.26
N ALA A 14 -13.45 -10.51 11.97
CA ALA A 14 -12.45 -11.18 11.14
C ALA A 14 -11.95 -10.31 9.96
N GLN A 15 -12.64 -9.20 9.64
CA GLN A 15 -12.29 -8.38 8.49
C GLN A 15 -12.72 -6.92 8.67
N CYS A 16 -11.86 -6.00 8.22
CA CYS A 16 -12.20 -4.59 8.04
C CYS A 16 -12.27 -4.27 6.55
N LYS A 17 -13.48 -4.02 6.02
CA LYS A 17 -13.69 -3.75 4.58
C LYS A 17 -13.06 -2.42 4.15
N VAL A 18 -13.16 -1.40 5.00
CA VAL A 18 -12.53 -0.07 4.76
C VAL A 18 -11.01 -0.21 4.59
N CYS A 19 -10.38 -1.08 5.38
CA CYS A 19 -8.95 -1.32 5.30
C CYS A 19 -8.55 -2.43 4.32
N SER A 20 -9.51 -3.19 3.81
CA SER A 20 -9.28 -4.45 3.08
C SER A 20 -8.34 -5.37 3.85
N ALA A 21 -8.50 -5.44 5.18
CA ALA A 21 -7.61 -6.14 6.09
C ALA A 21 -8.34 -7.34 6.72
N LEU A 22 -7.71 -8.52 6.67
CA LEU A 22 -8.11 -9.69 7.44
C LEU A 22 -7.50 -9.60 8.84
N LEU A 23 -8.31 -9.90 9.85
CA LEU A 23 -7.97 -9.83 11.26
C LEU A 23 -7.99 -11.27 11.79
N ILE A 24 -6.83 -11.89 11.85
CA ILE A 24 -6.67 -13.34 12.15
C ILE A 24 -6.59 -13.64 13.65
N SER A 25 -6.48 -12.60 14.48
CA SER A 25 -6.48 -12.73 15.95
C SER A 25 -7.17 -11.56 16.62
N GLU A 26 -7.62 -11.77 17.85
CA GLU A 26 -8.23 -10.72 18.67
C GLU A 26 -7.24 -9.58 18.97
N SER A 27 -5.98 -9.90 19.27
CA SER A 27 -4.95 -8.88 19.51
C SER A 27 -4.71 -8.01 18.27
N GLN A 28 -4.67 -8.61 17.08
CA GLN A 28 -4.54 -7.87 15.82
C GLN A 28 -5.76 -7.00 15.55
N ARG A 29 -6.97 -7.52 15.80
CA ARG A 29 -8.23 -6.77 15.67
C ARG A 29 -8.25 -5.54 16.56
N LEU A 30 -7.95 -5.69 17.85
CA LEU A 30 -7.93 -4.58 18.80
C LEU A 30 -6.90 -3.53 18.41
N ALA A 31 -5.68 -3.96 18.09
CA ALA A 31 -4.62 -3.06 17.61
C ALA A 31 -5.01 -2.33 16.31
N HIS A 32 -5.73 -3.00 15.41
CA HIS A 32 -6.22 -2.42 14.17
C HIS A 32 -7.28 -1.35 14.44
N TYR A 33 -8.36 -1.70 15.15
CA TYR A 33 -9.49 -0.79 15.36
C TYR A 33 -9.17 0.40 16.23
N GLN A 34 -8.21 0.28 17.16
CA GLN A 34 -7.71 1.40 17.96
C GLN A 34 -6.63 2.23 17.24
N SER A 35 -6.19 1.81 16.05
CA SER A 35 -5.11 2.49 15.33
C SER A 35 -5.57 3.85 14.79
N LYS A 36 -4.72 4.87 14.98
CA LYS A 36 -4.88 6.17 14.29
C LYS A 36 -4.93 6.00 12.77
N LYS A 37 -4.23 5.01 12.19
CA LYS A 37 -4.28 4.75 10.74
C LYS A 37 -5.65 4.28 10.30
N HIS A 38 -6.25 3.36 11.07
CA HIS A 38 -7.60 2.89 10.83
C HIS A 38 -8.61 4.04 10.94
N ALA A 39 -8.58 4.79 12.05
CA ALA A 39 -9.46 5.93 12.27
C ALA A 39 -9.39 6.97 11.14
N ASN A 40 -8.19 7.29 10.65
CA ASN A 40 -8.02 8.17 9.50
C ASN A 40 -8.64 7.61 8.21
N LYS A 41 -8.48 6.30 7.96
CA LYS A 41 -9.07 5.65 6.78
C LYS A 41 -10.59 5.61 6.84
N VAL A 42 -11.16 5.37 8.02
CA VAL A 42 -12.61 5.39 8.25
C VAL A 42 -13.18 6.77 8.03
N ARG A 43 -12.59 7.83 8.62
CA ARG A 43 -13.04 9.21 8.38
C ARG A 43 -13.10 9.53 6.88
N ARG A 44 -12.03 9.20 6.15
CA ARG A 44 -11.97 9.42 4.70
C ARG A 44 -13.03 8.60 3.94
N TYR A 45 -13.20 7.33 4.31
CA TYR A 45 -14.21 6.48 3.69
C TYR A 45 -15.61 7.04 3.87
N LEU A 46 -15.99 7.46 5.09
CA LEU A 46 -17.29 8.07 5.35
C LEU A 46 -17.47 9.41 4.63
N SER A 47 -16.43 10.22 4.47
CA SER A 47 -16.53 11.46 3.68
C SER A 47 -16.73 11.22 2.19
N ILE A 48 -16.40 10.04 1.67
CA ILE A 48 -16.52 9.70 0.24
C ILE A 48 -17.79 8.88 -0.04
N HIS A 49 -18.25 8.06 0.92
CA HIS A 49 -19.37 7.13 0.75
C HIS A 49 -20.60 7.49 1.60
N GLY A 50 -20.50 8.48 2.49
CA GLY A 50 -21.54 8.82 3.47
C GLY A 50 -22.81 9.45 2.89
N GLU A 51 -22.80 9.88 1.63
CA GLU A 51 -24.00 10.42 0.95
C GLU A 51 -24.80 9.35 0.18
N GLU A 52 -24.20 8.20 -0.14
CA GLU A 52 -24.84 7.17 -0.96
C GLU A 52 -25.77 6.23 -0.16
N GLU A 53 -25.58 6.15 1.16
CA GLU A 53 -26.34 5.26 2.05
C GLU A 53 -27.80 5.71 2.23
N LEU A 54 -28.10 7.00 1.98
CA LEU A 54 -29.46 7.53 2.00
C LEU A 54 -30.25 7.29 0.69
N ALA A 55 -29.58 6.91 -0.41
CA ALA A 55 -30.21 6.76 -1.72
C ALA A 55 -30.69 5.33 -2.02
N HIS A 56 -30.07 4.30 -1.42
CA HIS A 56 -30.36 2.90 -1.74
C HIS A 56 -31.55 2.29 -0.98
N GLY A 57 -32.21 3.08 -0.11
CA GLY A 57 -33.28 2.63 0.77
C GLY A 57 -34.72 2.83 0.29
N LYS A 58 -35.00 3.44 -0.87
CA LYS A 58 -36.39 3.65 -1.32
C LYS A 58 -36.65 3.10 -2.73
N LYS A 59 -37.42 2.01 -2.72
CA LYS A 59 -38.09 1.39 -3.88
C LYS A 59 -38.91 2.42 -4.67
N MET A 60 -38.87 2.25 -5.99
CA MET A 60 -39.94 2.46 -7.00
C MET A 60 -41.02 3.50 -6.67
N LYS A 61 -40.99 4.67 -7.34
CA LYS A 61 -42.12 5.13 -8.16
C LYS A 61 -41.69 6.19 -9.18
N LEU A 62 -42.29 6.08 -10.35
CA LEU A 62 -42.21 6.94 -11.54
C LEU A 62 -42.39 8.43 -11.19
N ASP A 63 -41.60 9.33 -11.77
CA ASP A 63 -42.07 10.23 -12.83
C ASP A 63 -40.92 11.07 -13.42
N ALA A 64 -41.07 11.45 -14.69
CA ALA A 64 -40.08 12.18 -15.45
C ALA A 64 -40.04 13.65 -15.03
N LYS A 65 -38.96 14.08 -14.37
CA LYS A 65 -38.56 15.49 -14.43
C LYS A 65 -37.05 15.62 -14.36
N GLN A 66 -36.53 16.11 -15.48
CA GLN A 66 -35.18 16.57 -15.75
C GLN A 66 -34.59 17.28 -14.52
N GLN A 67 -33.68 16.61 -13.83
CA GLN A 67 -32.84 17.22 -12.80
C GLN A 67 -31.41 17.15 -13.32
N GLU A 68 -31.03 18.21 -14.03
CA GLU A 68 -29.65 18.60 -14.29
C GLU A 68 -28.97 18.87 -12.94
N SER A 69 -28.60 17.81 -12.21
CA SER A 69 -27.76 17.97 -11.03
C SER A 69 -26.32 18.05 -11.49
N SER A 70 -25.77 19.25 -11.30
CA SER A 70 -24.35 19.62 -11.37
C SER A 70 -23.41 18.52 -10.85
N ASN A 71 -23.10 17.53 -11.69
CA ASN A 71 -22.27 16.35 -11.39
C ASN A 71 -20.86 16.45 -11.99
N GLY A 72 -20.46 17.65 -12.40
CA GLY A 72 -19.15 17.91 -13.01
C GLY A 72 -18.03 18.18 -12.00
N ASP A 73 -18.34 18.72 -10.82
CA ASP A 73 -17.34 19.28 -9.91
C ASP A 73 -16.88 18.31 -8.78
N ASP A 74 -17.63 17.23 -8.54
CA ASP A 74 -17.31 16.31 -7.44
C ASP A 74 -16.30 15.22 -7.80
N ARG A 75 -16.26 14.81 -9.08
CA ARG A 75 -15.18 13.94 -9.61
C ARG A 75 -13.80 14.52 -9.35
N ASN A 76 -13.72 15.83 -9.22
CA ASN A 76 -12.50 16.56 -8.97
C ASN A 76 -12.00 16.51 -7.51
N LYS A 77 -12.86 16.10 -6.56
CA LYS A 77 -12.57 16.16 -5.13
C LYS A 77 -12.15 14.81 -4.57
N CYS A 78 -12.74 13.72 -5.05
CA CYS A 78 -12.45 12.38 -4.54
C CYS A 78 -12.57 11.29 -5.60
N CYS A 79 -12.09 10.09 -5.29
CA CYS A 79 -12.28 8.89 -6.11
C CYS A 79 -12.78 7.74 -5.23
N PRO A 80 -14.06 7.34 -5.31
CA PRO A 80 -14.63 6.30 -4.45
C PRO A 80 -14.01 4.92 -4.71
N ILE A 81 -13.67 4.62 -5.96
CA ILE A 81 -13.01 3.36 -6.38
C ILE A 81 -11.70 3.14 -5.65
N CYS A 82 -10.89 4.20 -5.55
CA CYS A 82 -9.57 4.14 -4.91
C CYS A 82 -9.61 4.62 -3.45
N ASN A 83 -10.78 5.02 -2.97
CA ASN A 83 -10.98 5.78 -1.74
C ASN A 83 -10.03 7.00 -1.65
N MET A 84 -9.79 7.65 -2.81
CA MET A 84 -9.10 8.90 -3.22
C MET A 84 -9.65 10.23 -2.69
N THR A 85 -8.83 11.24 -2.41
CA THR A 85 -9.22 12.66 -2.21
C THR A 85 -8.10 13.50 -2.81
N PHE A 86 -8.43 14.55 -3.52
CA PHE A 86 -7.49 15.35 -4.31
C PHE A 86 -7.45 16.79 -3.80
N SER A 87 -6.24 17.37 -3.82
CA SER A 87 -6.03 18.76 -3.44
C SER A 87 -6.29 19.74 -4.58
N SER A 88 -6.35 19.27 -5.83
CA SER A 88 -6.60 20.11 -7.00
C SER A 88 -7.13 19.31 -8.19
N PRO A 89 -7.74 20.00 -9.17
CA PRO A 89 -8.20 19.37 -10.41
C PRO A 89 -7.16 18.61 -11.20
N ALA A 90 -5.98 19.21 -11.39
CA ALA A 90 -4.90 18.57 -12.14
C ALA A 90 -4.47 17.24 -11.51
N VAL A 91 -4.51 17.14 -10.17
CA VAL A 91 -4.20 15.91 -9.44
C VAL A 91 -5.30 14.87 -9.61
N ALA A 92 -6.57 15.28 -9.60
CA ALA A 92 -7.69 14.38 -9.88
C ALA A 92 -7.58 13.79 -11.29
N THR A 93 -7.40 14.63 -12.31
CA THR A 93 -7.23 14.19 -13.71
C THR A 93 -6.06 13.21 -13.87
N SER A 94 -4.91 13.55 -13.29
CA SER A 94 -3.73 12.68 -13.33
C SER A 94 -3.98 11.33 -12.65
N HIS A 95 -4.78 11.31 -11.57
CA HIS A 95 -5.19 10.07 -10.91
C HIS A 95 -6.07 9.21 -11.81
N TYR A 96 -7.12 9.77 -12.40
CA TYR A 96 -8.07 9.02 -13.22
C TYR A 96 -7.44 8.42 -14.48
N LEU A 97 -6.49 9.12 -15.09
CA LEU A 97 -5.71 8.63 -16.23
C LEU A 97 -4.53 7.71 -15.80
N GLY A 98 -4.31 7.56 -14.49
CA GLY A 98 -3.18 6.84 -13.93
C GLY A 98 -3.37 5.32 -13.88
N LYS A 99 -2.24 4.60 -13.95
CA LYS A 99 -2.20 3.13 -13.89
C LYS A 99 -2.82 2.55 -12.61
N THR A 100 -2.73 3.26 -11.49
CA THR A 100 -3.31 2.84 -10.21
C THR A 100 -4.84 2.81 -10.28
N HIS A 101 -5.46 3.86 -10.81
CA HIS A 101 -6.89 3.94 -10.97
C HIS A 101 -7.39 2.84 -11.92
N ALA A 102 -6.74 2.70 -13.09
CA ALA A 102 -7.09 1.67 -14.07
C ALA A 102 -7.06 0.24 -13.49
N LYS A 103 -6.09 -0.06 -12.61
CA LYS A 103 -6.02 -1.36 -11.92
C LYS A 103 -7.18 -1.57 -10.95
N ASN A 104 -7.49 -0.57 -10.13
CA ASN A 104 -8.58 -0.68 -9.15
C ASN A 104 -9.96 -0.81 -9.82
N VAL A 105 -10.19 -0.08 -10.92
CA VAL A 105 -11.41 -0.22 -11.74
C VAL A 105 -11.55 -1.66 -12.25
N LYS A 106 -10.47 -2.24 -12.80
CA LYS A 106 -10.47 -3.61 -13.34
C LYS A 106 -10.68 -4.68 -12.25
N GLN A 107 -10.28 -4.40 -11.01
CA GLN A 107 -10.46 -5.32 -9.87
C GLN A 107 -11.87 -5.26 -9.27
N GLN A 108 -12.60 -4.15 -9.43
CA GLN A 108 -13.97 -3.99 -8.91
C GLN A 108 -15.06 -4.49 -9.87
N SER A 109 -14.75 -4.74 -11.15
CA SER A 109 -15.71 -5.37 -12.06
C SER A 109 -15.96 -6.82 -11.61
N PRO A 110 -17.23 -7.26 -11.45
CA PRO A 110 -17.54 -8.64 -11.11
C PRO A 110 -16.98 -9.55 -12.21
N LYS A 111 -16.04 -10.41 -11.83
CA LYS A 111 -15.49 -11.44 -12.69
C LYS A 111 -16.60 -12.47 -12.91
N VAL A 112 -17.23 -12.44 -14.09
CA VAL A 112 -17.93 -13.62 -14.59
C VAL A 112 -16.87 -14.71 -14.67
N GLU A 113 -17.12 -15.80 -13.96
CA GLU A 113 -16.22 -16.93 -13.84
C GLU A 113 -15.95 -17.50 -15.23
N GLU A 114 -14.68 -17.44 -15.67
CA GLU A 114 -14.15 -18.49 -16.52
C GLU A 114 -12.89 -19.02 -15.87
N VAL A 115 -12.94 -20.32 -15.60
CA VAL A 115 -11.93 -21.16 -15.00
C VAL A 115 -10.85 -21.40 -16.03
N VAL A 116 -9.62 -20.95 -15.79
CA VAL A 116 -8.43 -21.76 -16.15
C VAL A 116 -7.36 -21.57 -15.07
N SER A 117 -7.09 -22.71 -14.44
CA SER A 117 -5.98 -22.99 -13.54
C SER A 117 -4.63 -22.77 -14.21
N SER A 118 -3.69 -22.19 -13.48
CA SER A 118 -2.26 -22.46 -13.66
C SER A 118 -1.55 -22.24 -12.34
N GLN A 119 -1.66 -23.26 -11.48
CA GLN A 119 -0.65 -23.52 -10.47
C GLN A 119 0.66 -23.92 -11.16
N LYS A 120 1.76 -23.22 -10.89
CA LYS A 120 3.10 -23.85 -10.85
C LYS A 120 4.11 -23.01 -10.08
N HIS A 121 4.29 -23.37 -8.81
CA HIS A 121 5.62 -23.45 -8.18
C HIS A 121 5.85 -24.98 -8.03
N PRO A 122 7.07 -25.54 -8.19
CA PRO A 122 8.23 -25.15 -7.37
C PRO A 122 9.62 -25.24 -8.04
N ALA A 123 10.55 -24.48 -7.44
CA ALA A 123 11.98 -24.75 -7.18
C ALA A 123 12.98 -25.13 -8.31
N THR A 124 14.21 -24.62 -8.07
CA THR A 124 15.55 -25.19 -8.35
C THR A 124 16.35 -24.55 -9.52
N LEU A 125 17.44 -23.86 -9.15
CA LEU A 125 18.64 -23.55 -9.95
C LEU A 125 19.35 -24.87 -10.33
N PRO A 126 20.13 -25.02 -11.43
CA PRO A 126 21.40 -24.29 -11.63
C PRO A 126 21.87 -24.03 -13.09
N ALA A 127 22.98 -23.26 -13.17
CA ALA A 127 24.05 -23.24 -14.19
C ALA A 127 23.67 -22.95 -15.66
N SER A 128 24.01 -21.77 -16.20
CA SER A 128 25.31 -21.37 -16.77
C SER A 128 25.34 -21.53 -18.29
N THR A 129 25.27 -20.41 -19.02
CA THR A 129 26.08 -20.25 -20.25
C THR A 129 26.47 -18.80 -20.41
N VAL A 130 27.75 -18.63 -20.69
CA VAL A 130 28.57 -17.43 -20.58
C VAL A 130 28.68 -16.69 -21.91
N SER A 131 28.77 -15.36 -21.82
CA SER A 131 29.56 -14.49 -22.72
C SER A 131 29.58 -13.10 -22.07
N SER A 132 30.49 -12.88 -21.11
CA SER A 132 31.83 -12.32 -21.33
C SER A 132 31.79 -10.89 -21.88
N ASN A 133 31.74 -9.93 -20.95
CA ASN A 133 32.76 -8.90 -20.93
C ASN A 133 33.15 -8.68 -19.47
N GLN A 134 34.39 -9.07 -19.16
CA GLN A 134 35.03 -8.87 -17.88
C GLN A 134 35.37 -7.38 -17.75
N GLU A 135 34.75 -6.71 -16.80
CA GLU A 135 35.47 -5.71 -16.03
C GLU A 135 35.14 -5.95 -14.57
N ASN A 136 36.19 -6.29 -13.82
CA ASN A 136 36.22 -6.50 -12.39
C ASN A 136 35.71 -5.23 -11.70
N LYS A 137 34.39 -5.09 -11.57
CA LYS A 137 33.79 -3.89 -10.96
C LYS A 137 33.78 -4.13 -9.46
N ASP A 138 34.90 -3.73 -8.85
CA ASP A 138 35.13 -3.61 -7.42
C ASP A 138 33.81 -3.28 -6.68
N ILE A 139 33.18 -4.31 -6.09
CA ILE A 139 31.92 -4.23 -5.33
C ILE A 139 32.13 -3.42 -4.03
N THR A 140 33.40 -3.13 -3.73
CA THR A 140 33.89 -2.33 -2.63
C THR A 140 33.93 -0.84 -2.94
N ASP A 141 33.85 -0.42 -4.21
CA ASP A 141 33.98 0.98 -4.62
C ASP A 141 32.71 1.77 -4.29
N PRO A 142 32.75 2.69 -3.30
CA PRO A 142 31.57 3.44 -2.88
C PRO A 142 30.98 4.31 -4.00
N ASP A 143 31.79 4.68 -4.99
CA ASP A 143 31.38 5.53 -6.12
C ASP A 143 30.61 4.76 -7.21
N LYS A 144 30.56 3.43 -7.13
CA LYS A 144 29.83 2.55 -8.07
C LYS A 144 28.71 1.78 -7.39
N PHE A 145 28.76 1.56 -6.08
CA PHE A 145 27.72 0.79 -5.38
C PHE A 145 27.51 1.25 -3.93
N CYS A 146 26.24 1.31 -3.53
CA CYS A 146 25.85 1.55 -2.14
C CYS A 146 25.28 0.27 -1.53
N SER A 147 25.98 -0.28 -0.54
CA SER A 147 25.57 -1.51 0.18
C SER A 147 24.32 -1.32 1.04
N LEU A 148 24.13 -0.14 1.64
CA LEU A 148 22.96 0.14 2.50
C LEU A 148 21.64 0.18 1.71
N CYS A 149 21.70 0.55 0.44
CA CYS A 149 20.55 0.69 -0.45
C CYS A 149 20.53 -0.34 -1.59
N HIS A 150 21.57 -1.17 -1.72
CA HIS A 150 21.82 -2.05 -2.86
C HIS A 150 21.66 -1.35 -4.21
N ALA A 151 22.17 -0.13 -4.30
CA ALA A 151 22.03 0.72 -5.49
C ALA A 151 23.36 0.77 -6.26
N THR A 152 23.33 0.49 -7.57
CA THR A 152 24.50 0.60 -8.45
C THR A 152 24.44 1.91 -9.22
N PHE A 153 25.58 2.59 -9.34
CA PHE A 153 25.73 3.86 -10.03
C PHE A 153 26.65 3.68 -11.24
N ASN A 154 26.29 4.35 -12.34
CA ASN A 154 27.13 4.36 -13.54
C ASN A 154 28.14 5.53 -13.54
N ASN A 155 27.97 6.51 -12.65
CA ASN A 155 28.79 7.73 -12.60
C ASN A 155 29.01 8.16 -11.13
N PRO A 156 30.24 8.53 -10.73
CA PRO A 156 30.59 8.94 -9.35
C PRO A 156 29.77 10.13 -8.85
N LEU A 157 29.38 11.07 -9.72
CA LEU A 157 28.54 12.20 -9.32
C LEU A 157 27.16 11.73 -8.84
N MET A 158 26.60 10.70 -9.49
CA MET A 158 25.32 10.12 -9.08
C MET A 158 25.43 9.40 -7.74
N ALA A 159 26.54 8.70 -7.51
CA ALA A 159 26.83 8.09 -6.21
C ALA A 159 26.93 9.15 -5.11
N LYS A 160 27.68 10.23 -5.35
CA LYS A 160 27.80 11.35 -4.41
C LYS A 160 26.44 11.98 -4.08
N GLN A 161 25.60 12.23 -5.09
CA GLN A 161 24.23 12.72 -4.88
C GLN A 161 23.34 11.74 -4.11
N HIS A 162 23.55 10.43 -4.31
CA HIS A 162 22.85 9.40 -3.55
C HIS A 162 23.21 9.47 -2.06
N TYR A 163 24.50 9.50 -1.70
CA TYR A 163 24.94 9.49 -0.30
C TYR A 163 24.50 10.72 0.48
N VAL A 164 24.49 11.90 -0.13
CA VAL A 164 23.98 13.14 0.51
C VAL A 164 22.44 13.25 0.46
N GLY A 165 21.77 12.31 -0.20
CA GLY A 165 20.33 12.34 -0.45
C GLY A 165 19.49 11.98 0.78
N LYS A 166 18.30 12.60 0.88
CA LYS A 166 17.32 12.35 1.97
C LYS A 166 16.91 10.87 2.09
N LYS A 167 16.88 10.14 0.97
CA LYS A 167 16.55 8.70 0.93
C LYS A 167 17.63 7.86 1.60
N HIS A 168 18.90 8.12 1.29
CA HIS A 168 20.02 7.39 1.87
C HIS A 168 20.14 7.66 3.38
N ARG A 169 20.09 8.94 3.80
CA ARG A 169 20.13 9.32 5.22
C ARG A 169 19.04 8.66 6.07
N LYS A 170 17.83 8.49 5.50
CA LYS A 170 16.75 7.76 6.17
C LYS A 170 17.06 6.28 6.32
N GLN A 171 17.62 5.66 5.28
CA GLN A 171 18.03 4.26 5.30
C GLN A 171 19.17 4.02 6.31
N GLU A 172 20.15 4.92 6.36
CA GLU A 172 21.24 4.92 7.33
C GLU A 172 20.71 5.04 8.77
N THR A 173 19.82 5.99 9.03
CA THR A 173 19.20 6.17 10.36
C THR A 173 18.44 4.91 10.78
N LYS A 174 17.69 4.30 9.86
CA LYS A 174 16.99 3.03 10.10
C LYS A 174 17.98 1.91 10.43
N HIS A 175 19.06 1.80 9.68
CA HIS A 175 20.08 0.77 9.89
C HIS A 175 20.78 0.96 11.25
N LYS A 176 21.13 2.19 11.62
CA LYS A 176 21.73 2.53 12.93
C LYS A 176 20.79 2.18 14.09
N LEU A 177 19.50 2.48 13.95
CA LEU A 177 18.49 2.08 14.92
C LEU A 177 18.41 0.55 15.02
N MET A 178 18.39 -0.15 13.89
CA MET A 178 18.34 -1.61 13.86
C MET A 178 19.60 -2.26 14.45
N ALA A 179 20.78 -1.65 14.30
CA ALA A 179 22.01 -2.12 14.94
C ALA A 179 21.97 -1.94 16.47
N HIS A 180 21.39 -0.83 16.96
CA HIS A 180 21.29 -0.55 18.39
C HIS A 180 20.27 -1.44 19.11
N TYR A 181 19.14 -1.75 18.45
CA TYR A 181 18.06 -2.55 19.03
C TYR A 181 18.04 -4.02 18.57
N GLY A 182 18.85 -4.38 17.56
CA GLY A 182 18.94 -5.74 17.01
C GLY A 182 20.00 -6.63 17.67
N ARG A 183 20.77 -6.10 18.64
CA ARG A 183 21.62 -6.92 19.50
C ARG A 183 20.83 -7.30 20.74
N SER A 184 20.14 -8.44 20.69
CA SER A 184 19.66 -9.12 21.89
C SER A 184 20.85 -9.40 22.82
N PRO A 185 20.81 -9.03 24.10
CA PRO A 185 21.74 -9.52 25.09
C PRO A 185 21.28 -10.91 25.51
N ASP A 186 21.62 -11.94 24.73
CA ASP A 186 21.59 -13.32 25.21
C ASP A 186 22.94 -13.96 24.90
N ALA A 187 23.79 -13.96 25.94
CA ALA A 187 24.89 -14.91 26.17
C ALA A 187 25.81 -14.32 27.25
N SER A 188 25.39 -14.36 28.52
CA SER A 188 26.28 -14.33 29.70
C SER A 188 25.49 -14.69 30.96
N ALA A 189 25.00 -15.93 31.03
CA ALA A 189 24.57 -16.55 32.28
C ALA A 189 24.81 -18.06 32.21
N SER A 190 26.07 -18.46 32.27
CA SER A 190 26.45 -19.81 32.75
C SER A 190 27.91 -19.79 33.21
N SER A 191 28.09 -19.42 34.48
CA SER A 191 29.27 -19.81 35.26
C SER A 191 28.79 -20.24 36.64
N PHE A 192 28.14 -21.40 36.66
CA PHE A 192 28.10 -22.27 37.83
C PHE A 192 28.82 -23.54 37.41
N MET A 193 30.06 -23.72 37.84
CA MET A 193 30.61 -24.92 38.48
C MET A 193 31.83 -24.49 39.28
#